data_AF-A0A1B9GPV7-F1
#
_entry.id   AF-A0A1B9GPV7-F1
#
_cell.length_a   1.000
_cell.length_b   1.000
_cell.length_c   1.000
_cell.angle_alpha   90.00
_cell.angle_beta   90.00
_cell.angle_gamma   90.00
#
_symmetry.space_group_name_H-M   'P 1'
#
loop_
_entity.id
_entity.type
_entity.pdbx_description
1 polymer ?
#
loop_
_entity_poly.entity_id
_entity_poly.type
_entity_poly.pdbx_seq_one_letter_code
_entity_poly.pdbx_strand_id
1 'polypeptide(L)'
;MPLPSVVPTGRTRCFPFWQEFSKCYASAEKPQDCVAQKDDYMECLHRTKEIARAKDIKAHFIQKQVEESANSRQAAEKAATGAIISLGLVKEEEGQ
;
A
#
# COMPACT_ATOMS: atom_id res chain seq x y z
N MET A 1 -39.20 23.46 -16.47
CA MET A 1 -37.91 24.07 -16.88
C MET A 1 -36.82 23.04 -16.58
N PRO A 2 -36.07 22.53 -17.57
CA PRO A 2 -34.98 21.61 -17.30
C PRO A 2 -33.82 22.38 -16.65
N LEU A 3 -33.25 21.82 -15.58
CA LEU A 3 -32.09 22.40 -14.89
C LEU A 3 -30.91 22.55 -15.87
N PRO A 4 -30.16 23.66 -15.83
CA PRO A 4 -28.96 23.82 -16.63
C PRO A 4 -27.96 22.72 -16.24
N SER A 5 -27.55 21.94 -17.23
CA SER A 5 -26.45 20.98 -17.11
C SER A 5 -25.20 21.73 -16.68
N VAL A 6 -24.82 21.57 -15.40
CA VAL A 6 -23.52 21.98 -14.89
C VAL A 6 -22.47 21.14 -15.61
N VAL A 7 -21.90 21.68 -16.67
CA VAL A 7 -20.60 21.22 -17.19
C VAL A 7 -19.60 21.63 -16.12
N PRO A 8 -18.89 20.70 -15.46
CA PRO A 8 -17.85 21.09 -14.54
C PRO A 8 -16.82 21.88 -15.34
N THR A 9 -16.66 23.17 -15.04
CA THR A 9 -15.51 23.99 -15.44
C THR A 9 -14.25 23.56 -14.67
N GLY A 10 -14.08 22.24 -14.52
CA GLY A 10 -13.06 21.63 -13.70
C GLY A 10 -11.77 21.53 -14.48
N ARG A 11 -10.76 22.26 -14.04
CA ARG A 11 -9.38 22.07 -14.51
C ARG A 11 -8.99 20.60 -14.31
N THR A 12 -8.14 20.06 -15.18
CA THR A 12 -7.70 18.67 -15.07
C THR A 12 -7.01 18.43 -13.72
N ARG A 13 -7.04 17.18 -13.23
CA ARG A 13 -6.50 16.82 -11.90
C ARG A 13 -5.06 17.31 -11.65
N CYS A 14 -4.23 17.31 -12.69
CA CYS A 14 -2.83 17.73 -12.61
C CYS A 14 -2.56 19.14 -13.13
N PHE A 15 -3.61 19.92 -13.44
CA PHE A 15 -3.47 21.31 -13.91
C PHE A 15 -2.70 22.21 -12.92
N PRO A 16 -2.90 22.14 -11.59
CA PRO A 16 -2.13 22.98 -10.66
C PRO A 16 -0.62 22.74 -10.75
N PHE A 17 -0.19 21.47 -10.83
CA PHE A 17 1.22 21.12 -10.96
C PHE A 17 1.80 21.58 -12.31
N TRP A 18 1.03 21.45 -13.39
CA TRP A 18 1.42 22.00 -14.69
C TRP A 18 1.57 23.53 -14.65
N GLN A 19 0.67 24.22 -13.94
CA GLN A 19 0.73 25.67 -13.80
C GLN A 19 1.99 26.11 -13.05
N GLU A 20 2.39 25.40 -11.99
CA GLU A 20 3.63 25.68 -11.26
C GLU A 20 4.89 25.39 -12.10
N PHE A 21 4.90 24.28 -12.84
CA PHE A 21 5.98 24.00 -13.79
C PHE A 21 6.08 25.09 -14.87
N SER A 22 4.95 25.51 -15.44
CA SER A 22 4.90 26.54 -16.48
C SER A 22 5.39 27.90 -15.98
N LYS A 23 5.04 28.27 -14.73
CA LYS A 23 5.55 29.49 -14.09
C LYS A 23 7.07 29.44 -13.93
N CYS A 24 7.60 28.34 -13.40
CA CYS A 24 9.03 28.16 -13.22
C CYS A 24 9.76 28.23 -14.57
N TYR A 25 9.28 27.46 -15.55
CA TYR A 25 9.89 27.37 -16.88
C TYR A 25 9.89 28.70 -17.62
N ALA A 26 8.85 29.53 -17.45
CA ALA A 26 8.79 30.86 -18.04
C ALA A 26 9.81 31.85 -17.44
N SER A 27 10.25 31.62 -16.20
CA SER A 27 11.21 32.47 -15.49
C SER A 27 12.65 31.95 -15.49
N ALA A 28 12.89 30.71 -15.90
CA ALA A 28 14.19 30.06 -15.80
C ALA A 28 15.05 30.28 -17.04
N GLU A 29 16.36 30.47 -16.85
CA GLU A 29 17.34 30.54 -17.94
C GLU A 29 17.68 29.15 -18.48
N LYS A 30 17.65 28.12 -17.61
CA LYS A 30 17.94 26.73 -17.97
C LYS A 30 16.77 25.82 -17.61
N PRO A 31 16.40 24.86 -18.48
CA PRO A 31 15.37 23.87 -18.17
C PRO A 31 15.63 23.01 -16.92
N GLN A 32 16.90 22.91 -16.50
CA GLN A 32 17.34 22.14 -15.35
C GLN A 32 16.94 22.77 -14.01
N ASP A 33 16.67 24.07 -13.99
CA ASP A 33 16.33 24.79 -12.76
C ASP A 33 14.91 24.46 -12.26
N CYS A 34 14.06 23.90 -13.13
CA CYS A 34 12.65 23.57 -12.87
C CYS A 34 12.37 22.07 -12.79
N VAL A 35 13.40 21.24 -12.54
CA VAL A 35 13.26 19.78 -12.48
C VAL A 35 12.32 19.34 -11.36
N ALA A 36 12.33 20.01 -10.20
CA ALA A 36 11.45 19.67 -9.09
C ALA A 36 9.96 19.77 -9.47
N GLN A 37 9.55 20.90 -10.05
CA GLN A 37 8.19 21.14 -10.50
C GLN A 37 7.78 20.22 -11.65
N LYS A 38 8.74 19.90 -12.54
CA LYS A 38 8.53 18.92 -13.61
C LYS A 38 8.25 17.54 -13.03
N ASP A 39 9.03 17.13 -12.03
CA ASP A 39 8.91 15.83 -11.41
C ASP A 39 7.59 15.69 -10.65
N ASP A 40 7.10 16.75 -9.99
CA ASP A 40 5.78 16.77 -9.36
C ASP A 40 4.64 16.66 -10.37
N TYR A 41 4.75 17.34 -11.52
CA TYR A 41 3.78 17.19 -12.60
C TYR A 41 3.75 15.77 -13.17
N MET A 42 4.93 15.18 -13.39
CA MET A 42 5.07 13.81 -13.88
C MET A 42 4.63 12.76 -12.85
N GLU A 43 4.85 13.03 -11.56
CA GLU A 43 4.34 12.21 -10.45
C GLU A 43 2.81 12.23 -10.45
N CYS A 44 2.17 13.40 -10.52
CA CYS A 44 0.71 13.47 -10.56
C CYS A 44 0.10 12.69 -11.75
N LEU A 45 0.74 12.75 -12.92
CA LEU A 45 0.26 12.06 -14.12
C LEU A 45 0.37 10.54 -14.02
N HIS A 46 1.48 10.02 -13.50
CA HIS A 46 1.80 8.59 -13.57
C HIS A 46 1.70 7.86 -12.23
N ARG A 47 1.66 8.60 -11.13
CA ARG A 47 1.61 8.12 -9.73
C ARG A 47 2.66 7.04 -9.44
N THR A 48 3.83 7.12 -10.08
CA THR A 48 4.85 6.07 -10.01
C THR A 48 5.38 5.91 -8.59
N LYS A 49 5.69 7.03 -7.92
CA LYS A 49 6.17 7.06 -6.54
C LYS A 49 5.10 6.55 -5.58
N GLU A 50 3.85 6.98 -5.76
CA GLU A 50 2.74 6.52 -4.93
C GLU A 50 2.46 5.02 -5.08
N ILE A 51 2.47 4.50 -6.31
CA ILE A 51 2.28 3.07 -6.59
C ILE A 51 3.43 2.24 -5.99
N ALA A 52 4.67 2.71 -6.10
CA ALA A 52 5.83 2.04 -5.52
C ALA A 52 5.70 1.97 -3.99
N ARG A 53 5.42 3.10 -3.35
CA ARG A 53 5.21 3.18 -1.89
C ARG A 53 4.08 2.26 -1.43
N ALA A 54 2.94 2.25 -2.13
CA ALA A 54 1.81 1.38 -1.78
C ALA A 54 2.17 -0.11 -1.88
N LYS A 55 2.99 -0.49 -2.86
CA LYS A 55 3.50 -1.86 -2.99
C LYS A 55 4.40 -2.23 -1.81
N ASP A 56 5.31 -1.36 -1.43
CA ASP A 56 6.23 -1.60 -0.31
C ASP A 56 5.48 -1.76 1.01
N ILE A 57 4.53 -0.86 1.29
CA ILE A 57 3.68 -0.94 2.48
C ILE A 57 2.90 -2.27 2.49
N LYS A 58 2.31 -2.65 1.35
CA LYS A 58 1.57 -3.91 1.23
C LYS A 58 2.47 -5.12 1.45
N ALA A 59 3.68 -5.11 0.91
CA ALA A 59 4.65 -6.20 1.09
C ALA A 59 5.04 -6.36 2.56
N HIS A 60 5.37 -5.26 3.24
CA HIS A 60 5.66 -5.28 4.67
C HIS A 60 4.47 -5.75 5.51
N PHE A 61 3.27 -5.33 5.16
CA PHE A 61 2.05 -5.76 5.85
C PHE A 61 1.83 -7.27 5.72
N ILE A 62 1.98 -7.83 4.52
CA ILE A 62 1.85 -9.28 4.29
C ILE A 62 2.92 -10.06 5.05
N GLN A 63 4.18 -9.61 5.01
CA GLN A 63 5.27 -10.26 5.75
C GLN A 63 4.96 -10.31 7.25
N LYS A 64 4.53 -9.18 7.81
CA LYS A 64 4.15 -9.10 9.23
C LYS A 64 2.97 -10.03 9.56
N GLN A 65 1.95 -10.07 8.70
CA GLN A 65 0.81 -10.99 8.90
C GLN A 65 1.23 -12.46 8.86
N VAL A 66 2.12 -12.84 7.94
CA VAL A 66 2.64 -14.21 7.85
C VAL A 66 3.44 -14.56 9.10
N GLU A 67 4.32 -13.66 9.54
CA GLU A 67 5.12 -13.85 10.76
C GLU A 67 4.24 -13.97 12.02
N GLU A 68 3.25 -13.09 12.18
CA GLU A 68 2.28 -13.17 13.28
C GLU A 68 1.46 -14.47 13.24
N SER A 69 1.06 -14.93 12.05
CA SER A 69 0.36 -16.21 11.89
C SER A 69 1.26 -17.42 12.22
N ALA A 70 2.54 -17.36 11.85
CA ALA A 70 3.51 -18.40 12.17
C ALA A 70 3.83 -18.43 13.66
N ASN A 71 4.01 -17.25 14.28
CA ASN A 71 4.27 -17.11 15.70
C ASN A 71 3.06 -17.55 16.53
N SER A 72 1.84 -17.18 16.14
CA SER A 72 0.62 -17.65 16.81
C SER A 72 0.44 -19.17 16.70
N ARG A 73 0.73 -19.78 15.54
CA ARG A 73 0.75 -21.24 15.39
C ARG A 73 1.84 -21.89 16.25
N GLN A 74 3.05 -21.34 16.27
CA GLN A 74 4.13 -21.84 17.11
C GLN A 74 3.83 -21.68 18.60
N ALA A 75 3.19 -20.59 19.01
CA ALA A 75 2.75 -20.37 20.38
C ALA A 75 1.65 -21.38 20.78
N ALA A 76 0.68 -21.64 19.89
CA ALA A 76 -0.33 -22.67 20.10
C ALA A 76 0.28 -24.08 20.16
N GLU A 77 1.25 -24.39 19.30
CA GLU A 77 1.96 -25.67 19.30
C GLU A 77 2.84 -25.86 20.55
N LYS A 78 3.55 -24.81 21.00
CA LYS A 78 4.29 -24.80 22.27
C LYS A 78 3.36 -24.94 23.48
N ALA A 79 2.18 -24.31 23.45
CA ALA A 79 1.18 -24.45 24.50
C ALA A 79 0.55 -25.85 24.53
N ALA A 80 0.33 -26.46 23.36
CA ALA A 80 -0.17 -27.84 23.26
C ALA A 80 0.90 -28.86 23.71
N THR A 81 2.15 -28.71 23.27
CA THR A 81 3.25 -29.62 23.63
C THR A 81 3.70 -29.47 25.09
N GLY A 82 3.57 -28.29 25.70
CA GLY A 82 3.83 -28.06 27.12
C GLY A 82 2.79 -28.64 28.09
N ALA A 83 1.64 -29.12 27.59
CA ALA A 83 0.55 -29.66 28.39
C ALA A 83 0.25 -31.15 28.13
N ILE A 84 0.92 -31.81 27.18
CA ILE A 84 0.73 -33.24 26.90
C ILE A 84 1.84 -34.05 27.57
N ILE A 85 1.73 -34.22 28.89
CA ILE A 85 2.23 -35.43 29.55
C ILE A 85 0.97 -36.23 29.89
N SER A 86 0.56 -37.10 28.96
CA SER A 86 -0.48 -38.13 29.11
C SER A 86 -1.92 -37.63 29.36
N LEU A 87 -2.69 -37.41 28.28
CA LEU A 87 -4.17 -37.37 28.36
C LEU A 87 -4.87 -38.71 28.07
N GLY A 88 -4.14 -39.83 27.88
CA GLY A 88 -4.75 -41.17 27.86
C GLY A 88 -5.93 -41.36 26.90
N LEU A 89 -5.93 -40.67 25.74
CA LEU A 89 -7.08 -40.64 24.82
C LEU A 89 -7.07 -41.75 23.74
N VAL A 90 -6.17 -42.73 23.83
CA VAL A 90 -6.30 -43.98 23.08
C VAL A 90 -6.70 -45.06 24.09
N LYS A 91 -7.99 -45.37 24.14
CA LYS A 91 -8.41 -46.71 24.55
C LYS A 91 -8.04 -47.64 23.39
N GLU A 92 -7.04 -48.48 23.59
CA GLU A 92 -6.91 -49.69 22.78
C GLU A 92 -8.14 -50.54 23.12
N GLU A 93 -9.06 -50.63 22.17
CA GLU A 93 -10.21 -51.51 22.29
C GLU A 93 -9.74 -52.97 22.27
N GLU A 94 -10.39 -53.76 23.12
CA GLU A 94 -10.17 -55.18 23.37
C GLU A 94 -10.10 -56.00 22.07
N GLY A 95 -9.01 -56.78 21.91
CA GLY A 95 -8.85 -57.75 20.85
C GLY A 95 -8.31 -59.07 21.40
N GLN A 96 -9.25 -59.98 21.70
CA GLN A 96 -9.18 -61.46 21.72
C GLN A 96 -7.92 -62.15 22.28
#